data_AF-A0ABD2JMF3-F1
#
_entry.id   AF-A0ABD2JMF3-F1
#
_cell.length_a   1.000
_cell.length_b   1.000
_cell.length_c   1.000
_cell.angle_alpha   90.00
_cell.angle_beta   90.00
_cell.angle_gamma   90.00
#
_symmetry.space_group_name_H-M   'P 1'
#
loop_
_entity.id
_entity.type
_entity.pdbx_description
1 polymer ?
#
loop_
_entity_poly.entity_id
_entity_poly.type
_entity_poly.pdbx_seq_one_letter_code
_entity_poly.pdbx_strand_id
1 'polypeptide(L)'
;MVGHFPFVRCARRDKNWNCKCSSRLRIVSQKSGVEDYKRGKLTEENIFNCESNCWGYNNFISFSELMDPSNGFYNKSEDKVTLAIDFTVN
;
A
#
# COMPACT_ATOMS: atom_id res chain seq x y z
N MET A 1 -0.90 -20.03 3.53
CA MET A 1 0.03 -18.90 3.78
C MET A 1 -0.81 -17.64 3.89
N VAL A 2 -0.86 -17.02 5.07
CA VAL A 2 -1.56 -15.73 5.26
C VAL A 2 -0.59 -14.64 4.87
N GLY A 3 -0.64 -14.23 3.60
CA GLY A 3 0.18 -13.11 3.17
C GLY A 3 -0.38 -11.82 3.78
N HIS A 4 0.42 -11.17 4.61
CA HIS A 4 0.11 -9.88 5.21
C HIS A 4 0.46 -8.81 4.18
N PHE A 5 -0.49 -8.50 3.31
CA PHE A 5 -0.30 -7.52 2.24
C PHE A 5 -0.84 -6.15 2.64
N PRO A 6 -0.32 -5.06 2.07
CA PRO A 6 -0.79 -3.73 2.42
C PRO A 6 -2.24 -3.53 1.97
N PHE A 7 -3.09 -3.17 2.93
CA PHE A 7 -4.44 -2.68 2.70
C PHE A 7 -4.60 -1.28 3.30
N VAL A 8 -5.32 -0.44 2.58
CA VAL A 8 -5.75 0.87 3.05
C VAL A 8 -7.16 0.70 3.60
N ARG A 9 -7.40 1.20 4.81
CA ARG A 9 -8.74 1.24 5.40
C ARG A 9 -9.17 2.68 5.60
N CYS A 10 -10.33 3.05 5.07
CA CYS A 10 -11.01 4.27 5.44
C CYS A 10 -12.08 3.91 6.48
N ALA A 11 -12.00 4.46 7.69
CA ALA A 11 -12.96 4.16 8.75
C ALA A 11 -13.58 5.45 9.30
N ARG A 12 -14.91 5.48 9.39
CA ARG A 12 -15.70 6.53 10.03
C ARG A 12 -16.67 5.91 11.03
N ARG A 13 -17.05 6.67 12.07
CA ARG A 13 -17.94 6.20 13.15
C ARG A 13 -19.40 6.07 12.69
N ASP A 14 -19.84 6.92 11.77
CA ASP A 14 -21.18 6.88 11.20
C ASP A 14 -21.30 5.74 10.18
N LYS A 15 -22.51 5.22 9.94
CA LYS A 15 -22.77 4.22 8.88
C LYS A 15 -23.12 4.85 7.53
N ASN A 16 -23.51 6.13 7.53
CA ASN A 16 -23.89 6.88 6.33
C ASN A 16 -22.71 7.74 5.87
N TRP A 17 -21.71 7.11 5.27
CA TRP A 17 -20.59 7.82 4.67
C TRP A 17 -20.17 7.14 3.38
N ASN A 18 -19.61 7.97 2.50
CA ASN A 18 -18.79 7.54 1.39
C ASN A 18 -17.54 8.41 1.36
N CYS A 19 -16.43 7.86 0.90
CA CYS A 19 -15.20 8.59 0.66
C CYS A 19 -14.68 8.16 -0.70
N LYS A 20 -14.72 9.08 -1.66
CA LYS A 20 -14.11 8.88 -2.97
C LYS A 20 -12.67 9.35 -2.89
N CYS A 21 -11.73 8.44 -3.11
CA CYS A 21 -10.33 8.83 -3.20
C CYS A 21 -9.60 8.00 -4.22
N SER A 22 -8.71 8.64 -4.96
CA SER A 22 -7.77 7.92 -5.79
C SER A 22 -6.56 7.54 -4.94
N SER A 23 -6.08 6.31 -5.04
CA SER A 23 -5.05 5.78 -4.12
C SER A 23 -4.03 4.91 -4.82
N ARG A 24 -2.76 4.97 -4.41
CA ARG A 24 -1.70 4.08 -4.87
C ARG A 24 -0.79 3.67 -3.71
N LEU A 25 -0.72 2.36 -3.47
CA LEU A 25 0.20 1.77 -2.49
C LEU A 25 1.63 1.73 -3.05
N ARG A 26 2.61 1.94 -2.17
CA ARG A 26 4.04 1.90 -2.48
C ARG A 26 4.85 1.25 -1.36
N ILE A 27 5.91 0.56 -1.73
CA ILE A 27 7.01 0.22 -0.80
C ILE A 27 8.14 1.21 -1.07
N VAL A 28 8.53 1.94 -0.02
CA VAL A 28 9.54 2.98 -0.14
C VAL A 28 10.91 2.33 -0.23
N SER A 29 11.65 2.66 -1.29
CA SER A 29 13.02 2.18 -1.44
C SER A 29 13.91 2.71 -0.31
N GLN A 30 14.74 1.83 0.23
CA GLN A 30 15.74 2.13 1.27
C GLN A 30 17.14 2.26 0.66
N LYS A 31 17.27 2.15 -0.67
CA LYS A 31 18.55 2.16 -1.40
C LYS A 31 18.62 3.34 -2.37
N SER A 32 19.68 4.13 -2.26
CA SER A 32 19.92 5.27 -3.16
C SER A 32 19.93 4.83 -4.62
N GLY A 33 19.23 5.57 -5.48
CA GLY A 33 19.11 5.28 -6.91
C GLY A 33 18.12 4.16 -7.27
N VAL A 34 17.44 3.56 -6.29
CA VAL A 34 16.34 2.61 -6.53
C VAL A 34 15.01 3.32 -6.25
N GLU A 35 14.10 3.25 -7.22
CA GLU A 35 12.74 3.79 -7.09
C GLU A 35 11.86 2.97 -6.15
N ASP A 36 10.85 3.61 -5.57
CA ASP A 36 9.79 2.92 -4.83
C ASP A 36 9.13 1.84 -5.71
N TYR A 37 8.81 0.69 -5.11
CA TYR A 37 7.93 -0.27 -5.76
C TYR A 37 6.49 0.26 -5.71
N LYS A 38 5.86 0.39 -6.88
CA LYS A 38 4.49 0.91 -7.04
C LYS A 38 3.68 -0.11 -7.82
N ARG A 39 2.43 -0.33 -7.42
CA ARG A 39 1.47 -1.11 -8.20
C ARG A 39 0.19 -0.33 -8.42
N GLY A 40 -0.36 -0.44 -9.63
CA GLY A 40 -1.53 0.32 -10.06
C GLY A 40 -1.21 1.78 -10.40
N LYS A 41 -2.24 2.50 -10.82
CA LYS A 41 -2.16 3.94 -11.12
C LYS A 41 -2.83 4.74 -10.01
N LEU A 42 -2.26 5.91 -9.68
CA LEU A 42 -2.88 6.83 -8.72
C LEU A 42 -4.26 7.33 -9.19
N THR A 43 -4.61 7.18 -10.47
CA THR A 43 -5.91 7.55 -11.01
C THR A 43 -6.99 6.49 -10.78
N GLU A 44 -6.67 5.35 -10.19
CA GLU A 44 -7.66 4.33 -9.82
C GLU A 44 -8.50 4.86 -8.64
N GLU A 45 -9.77 5.16 -8.91
CA GLU A 45 -10.70 5.67 -7.91
C GLU A 45 -11.24 4.53 -7.05
N ASN A 46 -11.12 4.68 -5.73
CA ASN A 46 -11.71 3.81 -4.74
C ASN A 46 -12.85 4.55 -4.05
N ILE A 47 -14.01 3.91 -3.95
CA ILE A 47 -15.15 4.41 -3.18
C ILE A 47 -15.23 3.58 -1.91
N PHE A 48 -14.83 4.19 -0.80
CA PHE A 48 -14.94 3.59 0.51
C PHE A 48 -16.30 3.89 1.14
N ASN A 49 -16.92 2.90 1.76
CA ASN A 49 -18.15 3.06 2.54
C ASN A 49 -18.18 2.02 3.69
N CYS A 50 -19.29 1.95 4.43
CA CYS A 50 -19.41 1.04 5.57
C CYS A 50 -19.37 -0.46 5.20
N GLU A 51 -19.65 -0.83 3.95
CA GLU A 51 -19.64 -2.21 3.44
C GLU A 51 -18.31 -2.57 2.79
N SER A 52 -17.66 -1.60 2.12
CA SER A 52 -16.37 -1.74 1.45
C SER A 52 -15.41 -0.67 1.95
N ASN A 53 -14.88 -0.90 3.15
CA ASN A 53 -14.06 0.10 3.85
C ASN A 53 -12.55 -0.13 3.69
N CYS A 54 -12.15 -1.15 2.93
CA CYS A 54 -10.76 -1.50 2.71
C CYS A 54 -10.48 -1.80 1.23
N TRP A 55 -9.28 -1.41 0.78
CA TRP A 55 -8.80 -1.67 -0.56
C TRP A 55 -7.31 -1.98 -0.54
N GLY A 56 -6.84 -2.85 -1.43
CA GLY A 56 -5.45 -3.23 -1.53
C GLY A 56 -5.26 -4.42 -2.44
N TYR A 57 -4.10 -5.05 -2.35
CA TYR A 57 -3.75 -6.19 -3.19
C TYR A 57 -3.55 -7.44 -2.34
N ASN A 58 -4.24 -8.52 -2.69
CA ASN A 58 -4.05 -9.83 -2.05
C ASN A 58 -2.66 -10.43 -2.28
N ASN A 59 -1.85 -9.88 -3.19
CA ASN A 59 -0.48 -10.31 -3.46
C ASN A 59 0.27 -9.10 -4.02
N PHE A 60 0.68 -8.16 -3.18
CA PHE A 60 1.28 -6.89 -3.65
C PHE A 60 2.66 -7.10 -4.31
N ILE A 61 3.55 -7.78 -3.59
CA ILE A 61 4.90 -8.23 -3.96
C ILE A 61 5.12 -9.60 -3.30
N SER A 62 6.00 -10.46 -3.84
CA SER A 62 6.34 -11.68 -3.12
C SER A 62 7.21 -11.37 -1.89
N PHE A 63 7.11 -12.22 -0.85
CA PHE A 63 7.92 -12.04 0.36
C PHE A 63 9.42 -12.20 0.06
N SER A 64 9.78 -13.11 -0.84
CA SER A 64 11.17 -13.29 -1.29
C SER A 64 11.71 -12.04 -1.97
N GLU A 65 10.94 -11.41 -2.87
CA GLU A 65 11.37 -10.17 -3.52
C GLU A 65 11.45 -9.00 -2.53
N LEU A 66 10.53 -8.93 -1.56
CA LEU A 66 10.54 -7.89 -0.54
C LEU A 66 11.79 -7.97 0.35
N MET A 67 12.18 -9.18 0.74
CA MET A 67 13.27 -9.43 1.69
C MET A 67 14.65 -9.51 1.02
N ASP A 68 14.73 -9.57 -0.31
CA ASP A 68 15.99 -9.59 -1.05
C ASP A 68 16.73 -8.24 -0.88
N PRO A 69 17.92 -8.21 -0.25
CA PRO A 69 18.67 -6.98 -0.05
C PRO A 69 19.10 -6.30 -1.35
N SER A 70 19.18 -7.03 -2.47
CA SER A 70 19.54 -6.47 -3.77
C SER A 70 18.46 -5.54 -4.34
N ASN A 71 17.19 -5.81 -4.02
CA ASN A 71 16.03 -5.04 -4.46
C ASN A 71 15.87 -3.72 -3.72
N GLY A 72 16.48 -3.57 -2.52
CA GLY A 72 16.52 -2.30 -1.80
C GLY A 72 15.24 -1.91 -1.05
N PHE A 73 14.25 -2.81 -0.93
CA PHE A 73 12.97 -2.53 -0.25
C PHE A 73 12.97 -2.82 1.26
N TYR A 74 13.88 -3.68 1.71
CA TYR A 74 14.03 -4.08 3.12
C TYR A 74 15.34 -3.55 3.70
N ASN A 75 15.25 -2.81 4.80
CA ASN A 75 16.40 -2.37 5.58
C ASN A 75 16.78 -3.48 6.56
N LYS A 76 17.82 -4.23 6.22
CA LYS A 76 18.31 -5.36 7.02
C LYS A 76 18.87 -4.95 8.38
N SER A 77 19.50 -3.78 8.51
CA SER A 77 20.05 -3.31 9.78
C SER A 77 18.99 -2.92 10.80
N GLU A 78 17.84 -2.42 10.34
CA GLU A 78 16.72 -2.01 11.20
C GLU A 78 15.59 -3.06 11.26
N ASP A 79 15.71 -4.15 10.49
CA ASP A 79 14.65 -5.12 10.25
C ASP A 79 13.31 -4.46 9.86
N LYS A 80 13.38 -3.55 8.87
CA LYS A 80 12.27 -2.63 8.55
C LYS A 80 11.93 -2.57 7.07
N VAL A 81 10.64 -2.50 6.79
CA VAL A 81 10.06 -2.11 5.50
C VAL A 81 9.21 -0.86 5.71
N THR A 82 9.33 0.12 4.82
CA THR A 82 8.48 1.33 4.86
C THR A 82 7.40 1.23 3.80
N LEU A 83 6.14 1.28 4.23
CA LEU A 83 4.98 1.32 3.35
C LEU A 83 4.45 2.75 3.27
N ALA A 84 4.08 3.18 2.07
CA ALA A 84 3.51 4.50 1.83
C ALA A 84 2.26 4.40 0.93
N ILE A 85 1.43 5.43 1.01
CA ILE A 85 0.25 5.60 0.18
C ILE A 85 0.27 7.00 -0.42
N ASP A 86 0.14 7.09 -1.75
CA ASP A 86 -0.33 8.31 -2.40
C ASP A 86 -1.86 8.30 -2.37
N PHE A 87 -2.48 9.39 -1.95
CA PHE A 87 -3.93 9.52 -2.06
C PHE A 87 -4.35 10.95 -2.39
N THR A 88 -5.47 11.05 -3.11
CA THR A 88 -6.19 12.30 -3.36
C THR A 88 -7.64 12.09 -3.01
N VAL A 89 -8.21 12.94 -2.16
CA VAL A 89 -9.65 12.94 -1.86
C VAL A 89 -10.35 13.78 -2.91
N ASN A 90 -11.40 13.21 -3.52
CA ASN A 90 -12.16 13.83 -4.61
C ASN A 90 -13.53 14.31 -4.13
#